data_AF-A0A368F6Q9-F1
#
_entry.id   AF-A0A368F6Q9-F1
#
_cell.length_a   1.000
_cell.length_b   1.000
_cell.length_c   1.000
_cell.angle_alpha   90.00
_cell.angle_beta   90.00
_cell.angle_gamma   90.00
#
_symmetry.space_group_name_H-M   'P 1'
#
loop_
_entity.id
_entity.type
_entity.pdbx_description
1 polymer ?
#
loop_
_entity_poly.entity_id
_entity_poly.type
_entity_poly.pdbx_seq_one_letter_code
_entity_poly.pdbx_strand_id
1 'polypeptide(L)'
;MTMDERGHMAAKFNNSKLTRIAHRKPPPKGAAADMKCSASAQAATDQKYALLFHISPFQLGNLGKFDVWTLSLPLMVTVHGSQDCDAQGAIIWHRAFASVSRSPGTTDITAVAWKDLAHVLRHKFTLFTGARRPLSDSDLNYLSEKLLLPNVPDQKPITFHRFAKQNLRDDVSFSFWEWFFSIMQLIKQKLLKFWDEGWLVGFISKQDASQSMMLSSHPTFLLRFSDTQTGAVSIGFVCEDDDGQKVPFHLAPFSIKDLDQLSLAQRIASCPQLKEIK
;
A
#
# COMPACT_ATOMS: atom_id res chain seq x y z
N MET A 1 -27.29 15.79 -20.49
CA MET A 1 -26.40 16.67 -19.71
C MET A 1 -27.25 17.77 -19.11
N THR A 2 -26.86 18.29 -17.94
CA THR A 2 -27.52 19.41 -17.26
C THR A 2 -26.55 20.58 -17.16
N MET A 3 -27.04 21.80 -17.33
CA MET A 3 -26.25 23.00 -17.12
C MET A 3 -26.32 23.39 -15.65
N ASP A 4 -25.17 23.65 -15.02
CA ASP A 4 -25.13 24.22 -13.67
C ASP A 4 -25.30 25.73 -13.69
N GLU A 5 -25.49 26.34 -12.51
CA GLU A 5 -25.65 27.79 -12.34
C GLU A 5 -24.43 28.61 -12.80
N ARG A 6 -23.29 27.96 -13.02
CA ARG A 6 -22.05 28.56 -13.52
C ARG A 6 -21.91 28.39 -15.04
N GLY A 7 -22.90 27.81 -15.71
CA GLY A 7 -22.91 27.60 -17.16
C GLY A 7 -22.15 26.35 -17.61
N HIS A 8 -21.69 25.47 -16.70
CA HIS A 8 -21.05 24.22 -17.10
C HIS A 8 -22.08 23.17 -17.46
N MET A 9 -21.90 22.53 -18.62
CA MET A 9 -22.66 21.33 -18.96
C MET A 9 -22.00 20.10 -18.34
N ALA A 10 -22.74 19.35 -17.53
CA ALA A 10 -22.26 18.14 -16.88
C ALA A 10 -23.22 16.96 -17.06
N ALA A 11 -22.68 15.74 -17.01
CA ALA A 11 -23.44 14.52 -16.80
C ALA A 11 -22.90 13.83 -15.54
N LYS A 12 -23.79 13.51 -14.59
CA LYS A 12 -23.44 12.85 -13.33
C LYS A 12 -24.03 11.44 -13.30
N PHE A 13 -23.22 10.47 -12.93
CA PHE A 13 -23.59 9.05 -12.85
C PHE A 13 -23.51 8.60 -11.38
N ASN A 14 -24.59 8.76 -10.61
CA ASN A 14 -24.55 8.59 -9.15
C ASN A 14 -24.88 7.16 -8.66
N ASN A 15 -25.37 6.27 -9.52
CA ASN A 15 -25.85 4.93 -9.15
C ASN A 15 -25.42 3.85 -10.16
N SER A 16 -24.23 4.01 -10.74
CA SER A 16 -23.70 3.03 -11.70
C SER A 16 -23.24 1.76 -10.97
N LYS A 17 -23.69 0.60 -11.46
CA LYS A 17 -23.31 -0.72 -10.93
C LYS A 17 -22.77 -1.60 -12.04
N LEU A 18 -21.59 -2.18 -11.81
CA LEU A 18 -21.05 -3.23 -12.66
C LEU A 18 -21.62 -4.59 -12.20
N THR A 19 -22.32 -5.28 -13.08
CA THR A 19 -22.99 -6.56 -12.76
C THR A 19 -22.27 -7.79 -13.32
N ARG A 20 -21.52 -7.61 -14.40
CA ARG A 20 -20.76 -8.67 -15.08
C ARG A 20 -19.50 -8.10 -15.67
N ILE A 21 -18.46 -8.93 -15.74
CA ILE A 21 -17.22 -8.62 -16.43
C ILE A 21 -16.76 -9.84 -17.21
N ALA A 22 -16.39 -9.62 -18.47
CA ALA A 22 -15.75 -10.64 -19.28
C ALA A 22 -14.24 -10.41 -19.22
N HIS A 23 -13.53 -11.30 -18.53
CA HIS A 23 -12.07 -11.29 -18.55
C HIS A 23 -11.58 -11.77 -19.92
N ARG A 24 -10.59 -11.08 -20.49
CA ARG A 24 -9.93 -11.58 -21.71
C ARG A 24 -9.27 -12.92 -21.38
N LYS A 25 -9.42 -13.93 -22.24
CA LYS A 25 -8.63 -15.17 -22.10
C LYS A 25 -7.14 -14.82 -22.18
N PRO A 26 -6.28 -15.42 -21.36
CA PRO A 26 -4.84 -15.28 -21.56
C PRO A 26 -4.49 -15.69 -23.00
N PRO A 27 -3.52 -15.03 -23.65
CA PRO A 27 -3.05 -15.48 -24.95
C PRO A 27 -2.57 -16.94 -24.85
N PRO A 28 -2.83 -17.78 -25.87
CA PRO A 28 -2.38 -19.18 -25.86
C PRO A 28 -0.85 -19.23 -25.76
N LYS A 29 -0.33 -20.21 -25.01
CA LYS A 29 1.10 -20.41 -24.65
C LYS A 29 2.08 -20.59 -25.82
N GLY A 30 1.71 -20.28 -27.07
CA GLY A 30 2.51 -20.60 -28.27
C GLY A 30 2.73 -19.46 -29.27
N ALA A 31 2.35 -18.21 -28.97
CA ALA A 31 2.41 -17.13 -29.97
C ALA A 31 3.55 -16.11 -29.81
N ALA A 32 4.53 -16.37 -28.94
CA ALA A 32 5.72 -15.53 -28.79
C ALA A 32 6.98 -16.40 -28.66
N ALA A 33 7.41 -16.98 -29.78
CA ALA A 33 8.84 -17.25 -29.95
C ALA A 33 9.51 -15.88 -30.13
N ASP A 34 10.60 -15.63 -29.40
CA ASP A 34 11.42 -14.41 -29.42
C ASP A 34 11.00 -13.25 -28.50
N MET A 35 10.70 -13.56 -27.23
CA MET A 35 11.06 -12.66 -26.12
C MET A 35 11.09 -13.46 -24.83
N LYS A 36 12.29 -13.75 -24.30
CA LYS A 36 12.47 -14.25 -22.93
C LYS A 36 12.12 -13.14 -21.93
N CYS A 37 10.84 -12.83 -21.80
CA CYS A 37 10.29 -12.18 -20.63
C CYS A 37 9.33 -13.20 -20.03
N SER A 38 9.59 -13.62 -18.79
CA SER A 38 8.80 -14.62 -18.07
C SER A 38 7.30 -14.37 -18.24
N ALA A 39 6.64 -15.20 -19.05
CA ALA A 39 5.19 -15.21 -19.17
C ALA A 39 4.61 -15.80 -17.88
N SER A 40 4.62 -15.02 -16.80
CA SER A 40 3.80 -15.28 -15.63
C SER A 40 2.35 -15.27 -16.11
N ALA A 41 1.61 -16.34 -15.82
CA ALA A 41 0.20 -16.43 -16.13
C ALA A 41 -0.51 -15.14 -15.68
N GLN A 42 -1.05 -14.38 -16.61
CA GLN A 42 -1.78 -13.15 -16.27
C GLN A 42 -2.93 -13.52 -15.34
N ALA A 43 -2.85 -13.05 -14.10
CA ALA A 43 -3.93 -13.21 -13.14
C ALA A 43 -5.13 -12.36 -13.60
N ALA A 44 -6.33 -12.68 -13.13
CA ALA A 44 -7.51 -11.84 -13.38
C ALA A 44 -7.29 -10.39 -12.90
N THR A 45 -6.42 -10.21 -11.90
CA THR A 45 -5.94 -8.94 -11.33
C THR A 45 -4.86 -8.24 -12.15
N ASP A 46 -4.46 -8.75 -13.32
CA ASP A 46 -3.54 -8.06 -14.23
C ASP A 46 -4.28 -7.28 -15.33
N GLN A 47 -5.60 -7.45 -15.43
CA GLN A 47 -6.43 -6.81 -16.44
C GLN A 47 -6.91 -5.43 -16.01
N LYS A 48 -6.56 -4.43 -16.81
CA LYS A 48 -6.94 -3.03 -16.64
C LYS A 48 -8.12 -2.72 -17.55
N TYR A 49 -9.06 -1.97 -17.00
CA TYR A 49 -10.26 -1.52 -17.69
C TYR A 49 -10.30 0.01 -17.71
N ALA A 50 -11.08 0.58 -18.62
CA ALA A 50 -11.43 1.99 -18.61
C ALA A 50 -12.93 2.10 -18.94
N LEU A 51 -13.58 3.10 -18.38
CA LEU A 51 -14.93 3.46 -18.77
C LEU A 51 -14.84 4.34 -20.01
N LEU A 52 -15.57 3.97 -21.06
CA LEU A 52 -15.80 4.82 -22.21
C LEU A 52 -17.04 5.66 -21.96
N PHE A 53 -16.86 6.98 -21.93
CA PHE A 53 -17.96 7.93 -21.95
C PHE A 53 -18.10 8.43 -23.37
N HIS A 54 -19.26 8.19 -23.96
CA HIS A 54 -19.56 8.57 -25.34
C HIS A 54 -20.86 9.36 -25.36
N ILE A 55 -20.86 10.46 -26.10
CA ILE A 55 -22.07 11.25 -26.37
C ILE A 55 -22.55 10.86 -27.76
N SER A 56 -23.85 10.52 -27.87
CA SER A 56 -24.47 10.26 -29.17
C SER A 56 -24.13 11.38 -30.16
N PRO A 57 -23.70 11.05 -31.40
CA PRO A 57 -23.27 12.07 -32.35
C PRO A 57 -24.32 13.16 -32.55
N PHE A 58 -23.89 14.42 -32.53
CA PHE A 58 -24.80 15.58 -32.58
C PHE A 58 -24.31 16.63 -33.58
N GLN A 59 -25.22 17.45 -34.09
CA GLN A 59 -24.90 18.58 -34.97
C GLN A 59 -24.77 19.85 -34.13
N LEU A 60 -23.69 20.60 -34.31
CA LEU A 60 -23.49 21.88 -33.63
C LEU A 60 -23.65 23.03 -34.64
N GLY A 61 -24.90 23.46 -34.86
CA GLY A 61 -25.23 24.50 -35.83
C GLY A 61 -24.62 24.20 -37.20
N ASN A 62 -23.88 25.15 -37.75
CA ASN A 62 -23.20 25.02 -39.05
C ASN A 62 -21.77 24.46 -38.95
N LEU A 63 -21.29 24.14 -37.73
CA LEU A 63 -19.92 23.64 -37.50
C LEU A 63 -19.75 22.16 -37.86
N GLY A 64 -20.84 21.46 -38.13
CA GLY A 64 -20.82 20.05 -38.53
C GLY A 64 -21.28 19.09 -37.43
N LYS A 65 -21.10 17.80 -37.73
CA LYS A 65 -21.45 16.69 -36.85
C LYS A 65 -20.26 16.32 -35.99
N PHE A 66 -20.47 16.32 -34.69
CA PHE A 66 -19.47 15.98 -33.69
C PHE A 66 -19.73 14.58 -33.14
N ASP A 67 -18.64 13.83 -32.97
CA ASP A 67 -18.61 12.55 -32.29
C ASP A 67 -17.60 12.65 -31.15
N VAL A 68 -18.10 12.66 -29.91
CA VAL A 68 -17.31 13.03 -28.73
C VAL A 68 -17.28 11.87 -27.74
N TRP A 69 -16.07 11.48 -27.35
CA TRP A 69 -15.83 10.47 -26.34
C TRP A 69 -14.62 10.81 -25.47
N THR A 70 -14.56 10.20 -24.30
CA THR A 70 -13.38 10.20 -23.43
C THR A 70 -13.28 8.89 -22.67
N LEU A 71 -12.07 8.54 -22.24
CA LEU A 71 -11.83 7.40 -21.35
C LEU A 71 -11.63 7.87 -19.91
N SER A 72 -12.05 7.06 -18.95
CA SER A 72 -11.60 7.21 -17.57
C SER A 72 -10.12 6.92 -17.43
N LEU A 73 -9.54 7.31 -16.29
CA LEU A 73 -8.30 6.70 -15.84
C LEU A 73 -8.47 5.17 -15.73
N PRO A 74 -7.39 4.39 -15.86
CA PRO A 74 -7.42 2.95 -15.69
C PRO A 74 -8.04 2.54 -14.35
N LEU A 75 -8.75 1.41 -14.38
CA LEU A 75 -9.46 0.80 -13.27
C LEU A 75 -9.10 -0.68 -13.19
N MET A 76 -9.08 -1.20 -11.98
CA MET A 76 -9.00 -2.62 -11.70
C MET A 76 -10.37 -3.07 -11.19
N VAL A 77 -10.84 -4.22 -11.67
CA VAL A 77 -12.09 -4.80 -11.20
C VAL A 77 -11.76 -6.04 -10.38
N THR A 78 -12.25 -6.06 -9.14
CA THR A 78 -12.14 -7.19 -8.22
C THR A 78 -13.50 -7.89 -8.12
N VAL A 79 -13.48 -9.21 -7.99
CA VAL A 79 -14.68 -10.04 -7.72
C VAL A 79 -14.78 -10.43 -6.25
N HIS A 80 -13.66 -10.42 -5.53
CA HIS A 80 -13.60 -10.73 -4.10
C HIS A 80 -12.61 -9.81 -3.38
N GLY A 81 -12.85 -9.53 -2.11
CA GLY A 81 -12.02 -8.61 -1.31
C GLY A 81 -10.56 -9.06 -1.16
N SER A 82 -10.28 -10.36 -1.27
CA SER A 82 -8.91 -10.89 -1.25
C SER A 82 -8.02 -10.39 -2.39
N GLN A 83 -8.61 -9.87 -3.47
CA GLN A 83 -7.88 -9.31 -4.61
C GLN A 83 -7.53 -7.83 -4.45
N ASP A 84 -8.05 -7.16 -3.41
CA ASP A 84 -7.91 -5.72 -3.24
C ASP A 84 -6.44 -5.32 -3.08
N CYS A 85 -5.64 -6.09 -2.33
CA CYS A 85 -4.21 -5.82 -2.17
C CYS A 85 -3.49 -5.75 -3.53
N ASP A 86 -3.59 -6.81 -4.34
CA ASP A 86 -2.98 -6.88 -5.67
C ASP A 86 -3.50 -5.78 -6.60
N ALA A 87 -4.82 -5.58 -6.64
CA ALA A 87 -5.46 -4.60 -7.50
C ALA A 87 -5.00 -3.17 -7.15
N GLN A 88 -4.90 -2.85 -5.86
CA GLN A 88 -4.44 -1.55 -5.37
C GLN A 88 -2.96 -1.34 -5.68
N GLY A 89 -2.13 -2.38 -5.60
CA GLY A 89 -0.71 -2.33 -5.94
C GLY A 89 -0.48 -2.10 -7.44
N ALA A 90 -1.21 -2.82 -8.28
CA ALA A 90 -1.13 -2.65 -9.73
C ALA A 90 -1.63 -1.28 -10.19
N ILE A 91 -2.73 -0.79 -9.59
CA ILE A 91 -3.32 0.49 -10.01
C ILE A 91 -2.52 1.70 -9.51
N ILE A 92 -1.97 1.65 -8.28
CA ILE A 92 -1.15 2.76 -7.79
C ILE A 92 0.12 2.90 -8.62
N TRP A 93 0.78 1.78 -8.91
CA TRP A 93 1.97 1.76 -9.74
C TRP A 93 1.69 2.34 -11.13
N HIS A 94 0.59 1.89 -11.74
CA HIS A 94 0.22 2.37 -13.06
C HIS A 94 -0.15 3.85 -13.06
N ARG A 95 -1.02 4.30 -12.16
CA ARG A 95 -1.45 5.71 -12.11
C ARG A 95 -0.32 6.67 -11.76
N ALA A 96 0.64 6.23 -10.95
CA ALA A 96 1.75 7.07 -10.54
C ALA A 96 2.82 7.24 -11.63
N PHE A 97 3.11 6.18 -12.39
CA PHE A 97 4.32 6.14 -13.22
C PHE A 97 4.07 5.87 -14.70
N ALA A 98 2.84 5.58 -15.10
CA ALA A 98 2.50 5.41 -16.51
C ALA A 98 2.66 6.72 -17.29
N SER A 99 3.29 6.64 -18.46
CA SER A 99 3.13 7.71 -19.46
C SER A 99 1.67 7.83 -19.89
N VAL A 100 1.24 9.07 -20.08
CA VAL A 100 -0.10 9.44 -20.58
C VAL A 100 -0.22 9.19 -22.08
N SER A 101 0.89 9.34 -22.84
CA SER A 101 0.96 9.07 -24.28
C SER A 101 1.45 7.64 -24.52
N ARG A 102 0.52 6.69 -24.61
CA ARG A 102 0.84 5.27 -24.86
C ARG A 102 0.57 4.87 -26.30
N SER A 103 1.57 4.26 -26.94
CA SER A 103 1.37 3.42 -28.12
C SER A 103 0.85 2.04 -27.67
N PRO A 104 -0.03 1.38 -28.45
CA PRO A 104 -0.43 0.00 -28.15
C PRO A 104 0.80 -0.92 -28.13
N GLY A 105 1.05 -1.60 -27.00
CA GLY A 105 2.10 -2.63 -26.88
C GLY A 105 3.34 -2.27 -26.05
N THR A 106 3.53 -1.02 -25.63
CA THR A 106 4.65 -0.65 -24.73
C THR A 106 4.32 -0.85 -23.25
N THR A 107 5.15 -1.63 -22.56
CA THR A 107 5.22 -1.66 -21.09
C THR A 107 6.12 -0.54 -20.61
N ASP A 108 5.57 0.68 -20.48
CA ASP A 108 6.36 1.91 -20.27
C ASP A 108 7.07 2.02 -18.91
N ILE A 109 6.72 1.21 -17.90
CA ILE A 109 7.30 1.37 -16.55
C ILE A 109 8.28 0.24 -16.29
N THR A 110 9.54 0.47 -16.64
CA THR A 110 10.63 -0.47 -16.35
C THR A 110 10.98 -0.43 -14.87
N ALA A 111 11.22 0.78 -14.33
CA ALA A 111 11.55 0.99 -12.94
C ALA A 111 11.48 2.48 -12.53
N VAL A 112 11.44 2.78 -11.23
CA VAL A 112 11.26 4.15 -10.68
C VAL A 112 12.26 4.47 -9.58
N ALA A 113 12.57 5.75 -9.36
CA ALA A 113 13.42 6.16 -8.25
C ALA A 113 12.66 6.08 -6.91
N TRP A 114 13.39 5.82 -5.81
CA TRP A 114 12.79 5.84 -4.46
C TRP A 114 12.12 7.17 -4.16
N LYS A 115 12.75 8.29 -4.52
CA LYS A 115 12.18 9.63 -4.33
C LYS A 115 10.76 9.72 -4.86
N ASP A 116 10.50 9.27 -6.09
CA ASP A 116 9.16 9.35 -6.69
C ASP A 116 8.18 8.40 -6.01
N LEU A 117 8.61 7.17 -5.71
CA LEU A 117 7.80 6.19 -4.99
C LEU A 117 7.43 6.65 -3.58
N ALA A 118 8.37 7.26 -2.86
CA ALA A 118 8.16 7.74 -1.50
C ALA A 118 7.05 8.80 -1.42
N HIS A 119 7.00 9.74 -2.39
CA HIS A 119 5.91 10.72 -2.48
C HIS A 119 4.55 10.05 -2.70
N VAL A 120 4.51 9.05 -3.59
CA VAL A 120 3.30 8.28 -3.90
C VAL A 120 2.82 7.48 -2.68
N LEU A 121 3.73 6.83 -1.96
CA LEU A 121 3.43 6.07 -0.74
C LEU A 121 2.92 6.97 0.38
N ARG A 122 3.55 8.13 0.60
CA ARG A 122 3.11 9.13 1.59
C ARG A 122 1.67 9.57 1.31
N HIS A 123 1.35 9.92 0.05
CA HIS A 123 0.00 10.34 -0.32
C HIS A 123 -1.03 9.20 -0.21
N LYS A 124 -0.66 8.00 -0.69
CA LYS A 124 -1.53 6.81 -0.58
C LYS A 124 -1.83 6.46 0.87
N PHE A 125 -0.83 6.54 1.74
CA PHE A 125 -0.96 6.23 3.16
C PHE A 125 -2.02 7.12 3.81
N THR A 126 -1.90 8.44 3.66
CA THR A 126 -2.87 9.41 4.20
C THR A 126 -4.27 9.17 3.66
N LEU A 127 -4.44 9.01 2.34
CA LEU A 127 -5.76 8.80 1.73
C LEU A 127 -6.40 7.47 2.14
N PHE A 128 -5.62 6.40 2.23
CA PHE A 128 -6.16 5.07 2.50
C PHE A 128 -6.54 4.92 3.97
N THR A 129 -5.67 5.37 4.87
CA THR A 129 -5.84 5.24 6.32
C THR A 129 -6.82 6.28 6.88
N GLY A 130 -6.90 7.46 6.26
CA GLY A 130 -7.57 8.63 6.83
C GLY A 130 -6.76 9.32 7.94
N ALA A 131 -5.48 8.97 8.10
CA ALA A 131 -4.60 9.55 9.10
C ALA A 131 -4.31 11.04 8.84
N ARG A 132 -4.29 11.83 9.91
CA ARG A 132 -3.86 13.24 9.86
C ARG A 132 -2.35 13.36 9.94
N ARG A 133 -1.69 12.45 10.67
CA ARG A 133 -0.23 12.34 10.68
C ARG A 133 0.25 11.66 9.40
N PRO A 134 1.01 12.33 8.51
CA PRO A 134 1.59 11.69 7.35
C PRO A 134 2.80 10.82 7.75
N LEU A 135 3.29 10.00 6.81
CA LEU A 135 4.59 9.35 6.96
C LEU A 135 5.69 10.40 7.07
N SER A 136 6.45 10.38 8.16
CA SER A 136 7.62 11.22 8.38
C SER A 136 8.80 10.79 7.49
N ASP A 137 9.87 11.58 7.46
CA ASP A 137 11.07 11.20 6.72
C ASP A 137 11.77 9.99 7.35
N SER A 138 11.71 9.84 8.68
CA SER A 138 12.19 8.63 9.37
C SER A 138 11.41 7.39 8.95
N ASP A 139 10.07 7.50 8.83
CA ASP A 139 9.23 6.39 8.36
C ASP A 139 9.60 6.02 6.92
N LEU A 140 9.78 7.01 6.04
CA LEU A 140 10.20 6.77 4.66
C LEU A 140 11.60 6.16 4.57
N ASN A 141 12.55 6.60 5.40
CA ASN A 141 13.91 6.02 5.42
C ASN A 141 13.84 4.53 5.76
N TYR A 142 13.08 4.16 6.79
CA TYR A 142 12.86 2.77 7.15
C TYR A 142 12.22 1.95 6.01
N LEU A 143 11.21 2.51 5.33
CA LEU A 143 10.59 1.86 4.17
C LEU A 143 11.59 1.68 3.02
N SER A 144 12.48 2.66 2.82
CA SER A 144 13.49 2.65 1.78
C SER A 144 14.51 1.53 1.98
N GLU A 145 15.04 1.39 3.20
CA GLU A 145 15.99 0.34 3.59
C GLU A 145 15.38 -1.05 3.36
N LYS A 146 14.10 -1.20 3.74
CA LYS A 146 13.35 -2.44 3.61
C LYS A 146 13.15 -2.85 2.15
N LEU A 147 12.92 -1.88 1.26
CA LEU A 147 12.69 -2.15 -0.16
C LEU A 147 14.00 -2.27 -0.95
N LEU A 148 15.02 -1.46 -0.62
CA LEU A 148 16.25 -1.33 -1.39
C LEU A 148 17.35 -2.30 -0.96
N LEU A 149 17.31 -2.87 0.26
CA LEU A 149 18.35 -3.72 0.87
C LEU A 149 19.71 -2.99 1.05
N PRO A 150 20.48 -3.29 2.12
CA PRO A 150 21.62 -2.47 2.57
C PRO A 150 22.87 -2.43 1.64
N ASN A 151 22.84 -3.04 0.45
CA ASN A 151 23.97 -3.04 -0.49
C ASN A 151 23.59 -2.64 -1.91
N VAL A 152 22.43 -1.99 -2.08
CA VAL A 152 22.02 -1.46 -3.37
C VAL A 152 22.23 0.05 -3.33
N PRO A 153 23.15 0.60 -4.14
CA PRO A 153 23.32 2.05 -4.24
C PRO A 153 21.97 2.72 -4.50
N ASP A 154 21.83 3.94 -3.99
CA ASP A 154 20.65 4.84 -4.00
C ASP A 154 20.14 5.24 -5.42
N GLN A 155 20.44 4.42 -6.42
CA GLN A 155 20.30 4.67 -7.84
C GLN A 155 19.74 3.47 -8.62
N LYS A 156 19.64 2.26 -8.04
CA LYS A 156 18.97 1.17 -8.79
C LYS A 156 17.47 1.43 -8.81
N PRO A 157 16.86 1.50 -10.00
CA PRO A 157 15.47 1.84 -10.09
C PRO A 157 14.61 0.64 -9.62
N ILE A 158 13.55 0.94 -8.88
CA ILE A 158 12.63 -0.03 -8.27
C ILE A 158 11.69 -0.54 -9.36
N THR A 159 11.64 -1.86 -9.57
CA THR A 159 10.69 -2.48 -10.51
C THR A 159 9.36 -2.80 -9.81
N PHE A 160 8.28 -2.96 -10.59
CA PHE A 160 7.00 -3.43 -10.03
C PHE A 160 7.13 -4.79 -9.36
N HIS A 161 7.94 -5.68 -9.95
CA HIS A 161 8.19 -7.01 -9.39
C HIS A 161 8.78 -6.88 -7.98
N ARG A 162 9.81 -6.05 -7.80
CA ARG A 162 10.42 -5.81 -6.48
C ARG A 162 9.44 -5.19 -5.48
N PHE A 163 8.61 -4.27 -5.95
CA PHE A 163 7.63 -3.58 -5.13
C PHE A 163 6.49 -4.49 -4.64
N ALA A 164 5.92 -5.33 -5.50
CA ALA A 164 4.64 -5.99 -5.24
C ALA A 164 4.59 -7.51 -5.50
N LYS A 165 5.69 -8.14 -5.92
CA LYS A 165 5.71 -9.58 -6.25
C LYS A 165 6.88 -10.35 -5.65
N GLN A 166 8.03 -9.71 -5.47
CA GLN A 166 9.18 -10.30 -4.82
C GLN A 166 8.95 -10.35 -3.30
N ASN A 167 9.26 -11.49 -2.68
CA ASN A 167 9.25 -11.60 -1.22
C ASN A 167 10.20 -10.57 -0.60
N LEU A 168 9.76 -9.95 0.48
CA LEU A 168 10.49 -8.89 1.15
C LEU A 168 11.84 -9.35 1.71
N ARG A 169 11.86 -10.59 2.20
CA ARG A 169 13.02 -11.30 2.74
C ARG A 169 12.85 -12.79 2.46
N ASP A 170 13.94 -13.56 2.55
CA ASP A 170 13.91 -15.00 2.27
C ASP A 170 13.10 -15.81 3.31
N ASP A 171 12.97 -15.27 4.53
CA ASP A 171 12.24 -15.90 5.65
C ASP A 171 10.73 -15.56 5.68
N VAL A 172 10.24 -14.77 4.72
CA VAL A 172 8.83 -14.38 4.64
C VAL A 172 8.25 -14.62 3.24
N SER A 173 6.94 -14.87 3.18
CA SER A 173 6.22 -15.20 1.94
C SER A 173 5.35 -14.06 1.40
N PHE A 174 5.70 -12.82 1.72
CA PHE A 174 4.98 -11.62 1.29
C PHE A 174 5.93 -10.56 0.76
N SER A 175 5.44 -9.75 -0.17
CA SER A 175 6.15 -8.62 -0.77
C SER A 175 6.11 -7.36 0.09
N PHE A 176 6.91 -6.35 -0.30
CA PHE A 176 6.87 -5.02 0.33
C PHE A 176 5.46 -4.43 0.31
N TRP A 177 4.80 -4.46 -0.86
CA TRP A 177 3.46 -3.88 -1.01
C TRP A 177 2.43 -4.57 -0.13
N GLU A 178 2.42 -5.91 -0.08
CA GLU A 178 1.48 -6.65 0.78
C GLU A 178 1.66 -6.29 2.25
N TRP A 179 2.91 -6.24 2.72
CA TRP A 179 3.23 -5.84 4.09
C TRP A 179 2.76 -4.41 4.39
N PHE A 180 3.09 -3.45 3.52
CA PHE A 180 2.72 -2.05 3.70
C PHE A 180 1.19 -1.83 3.61
N PHE A 181 0.53 -2.53 2.68
CA PHE A 181 -0.92 -2.50 2.53
C PHE A 181 -1.63 -3.03 3.76
N SER A 182 -1.19 -4.17 4.31
CA SER A 182 -1.76 -4.72 5.54
C SER A 182 -1.53 -3.81 6.75
N ILE A 183 -0.41 -3.09 6.82
CA ILE A 183 -0.20 -2.05 7.86
C ILE A 183 -1.20 -0.90 7.70
N MET A 184 -1.41 -0.40 6.48
CA MET A 184 -2.42 0.64 6.25
C MET A 184 -3.83 0.16 6.65
N GLN A 185 -4.17 -1.10 6.39
CA GLN A 185 -5.44 -1.69 6.85
C GLN A 185 -5.51 -1.76 8.38
N LEU A 186 -4.44 -2.21 9.05
CA LEU A 186 -4.35 -2.27 10.51
C LEU A 186 -4.55 -0.88 11.13
N ILE A 187 -3.89 0.15 10.60
CA ILE A 187 -4.06 1.52 11.07
C ILE A 187 -5.49 1.98 10.88
N LYS A 188 -6.01 1.88 9.66
CA LYS A 188 -7.38 2.30 9.32
C LYS A 188 -8.43 1.69 10.24
N GLN A 189 -8.29 0.40 10.53
CA GLN A 189 -9.31 -0.35 11.25
C GLN A 189 -9.15 -0.31 12.77
N LYS A 190 -7.91 -0.24 13.27
CA LYS A 190 -7.61 -0.48 14.69
C LYS A 190 -6.74 0.58 15.34
N LEU A 191 -5.79 1.17 14.61
CA LEU A 191 -4.72 1.97 15.22
C LEU A 191 -4.69 3.45 14.81
N LEU A 192 -5.73 3.95 14.12
CA LEU A 192 -5.77 5.33 13.60
C LEU A 192 -5.46 6.37 14.68
N LYS A 193 -6.11 6.26 15.85
CA LYS A 193 -5.86 7.16 16.98
C LYS A 193 -4.44 7.04 17.52
N PHE A 194 -3.92 5.82 17.71
CA PHE A 194 -2.54 5.62 18.17
C PHE A 194 -1.50 6.22 17.22
N TRP A 195 -1.75 6.11 15.92
CA TRP A 195 -0.90 6.70 14.90
C TRP A 195 -0.93 8.23 14.93
N ASP A 196 -2.14 8.82 14.88
CA ASP A 196 -2.34 10.26 14.84
C ASP A 196 -1.84 10.98 16.09
N GLU A 197 -2.01 10.39 17.27
CA GLU A 197 -1.54 10.94 18.56
C GLU A 197 -0.04 10.67 18.80
N GLY A 198 0.66 9.99 17.88
CA GLY A 198 2.09 9.72 18.00
C GLY A 198 2.48 8.62 19.00
N TRP A 199 1.51 7.91 19.59
CA TRP A 199 1.78 6.81 20.54
C TRP A 199 2.35 5.55 19.85
N LEU A 200 2.12 5.41 18.55
CA LEU A 200 2.67 4.35 17.72
C LEU A 200 3.87 4.89 16.93
N VAL A 201 5.07 4.43 17.28
CA VAL A 201 6.29 4.66 16.48
C VAL A 201 6.12 4.00 15.11
N GLY A 202 5.72 2.73 15.09
CA GLY A 202 5.30 2.04 13.86
C GLY A 202 6.48 1.55 13.03
N PHE A 203 7.05 2.42 12.19
CA PHE A 203 8.09 2.07 11.22
C PHE A 203 9.50 2.14 11.83
N ILE A 204 9.86 1.09 12.57
CA ILE A 204 11.16 0.94 13.22
C ILE A 204 11.54 -0.54 13.29
N SER A 205 12.82 -0.86 13.08
CA SER A 205 13.30 -2.25 13.14
C SER A 205 13.24 -2.79 14.58
N LYS A 206 13.20 -4.11 14.75
CA LYS A 206 13.32 -4.73 16.09
C LYS A 206 14.62 -4.30 16.79
N GLN A 207 15.71 -4.17 16.03
CA GLN A 207 17.03 -3.83 16.56
C GLN A 207 17.09 -2.38 17.05
N ASP A 208 16.65 -1.42 16.23
CA ASP A 208 16.67 0.00 16.60
C ASP A 208 15.68 0.29 17.73
N ALA A 209 14.51 -0.38 17.70
CA ALA A 209 13.56 -0.35 18.81
C ALA A 209 14.22 -0.81 20.13
N SER A 210 14.88 -1.97 20.11
CA SER A 210 15.59 -2.49 21.29
C SER A 210 16.67 -1.52 21.76
N GLN A 211 17.49 -0.98 20.86
CA GLN A 211 18.54 -0.03 21.19
C GLN A 211 17.97 1.26 21.80
N SER A 212 16.92 1.82 21.20
CA SER A 212 16.28 3.05 21.68
C SER A 212 15.69 2.88 23.08
N MET A 213 15.08 1.74 23.40
CA MET A 213 14.55 1.49 24.74
C MET A 213 15.66 1.26 25.76
N MET A 214 16.73 0.54 25.39
CA MET A 214 17.88 0.28 26.25
C MET A 214 18.64 1.56 26.63
N LEU A 215 18.69 2.54 25.71
CA LEU A 215 19.30 3.85 25.94
C LEU A 215 18.39 4.82 26.70
N SER A 216 17.12 4.48 26.93
CA SER A 216 16.21 5.33 27.68
C SER A 216 16.60 5.38 29.17
N SER A 217 16.60 6.60 29.72
CA SER A 217 16.86 6.84 31.15
C SER A 217 15.72 6.39 32.05
N HIS A 218 14.51 6.26 31.49
CA HIS A 218 13.30 5.85 32.22
C HIS A 218 12.76 4.53 31.64
N PRO A 219 12.11 3.69 32.47
CA PRO A 219 11.34 2.55 31.98
C PRO A 219 10.40 3.01 30.86
N THR A 220 10.47 2.34 29.71
CA THR A 220 9.70 2.72 28.52
C THR A 220 9.28 1.47 27.77
N PHE A 221 8.20 1.61 27.00
CA PHE A 221 7.81 0.65 25.99
C PHE A 221 7.59 1.40 24.67
N LEU A 222 7.59 0.66 23.56
CA LEU A 222 7.25 1.20 22.26
C LEU A 222 6.37 0.24 21.48
N LEU A 223 5.61 0.81 20.55
CA LEU A 223 4.77 0.09 19.62
C LEU A 223 5.39 0.17 18.23
N ARG A 224 5.55 -0.98 17.57
CA ARG A 224 6.10 -1.08 16.21
C ARG A 224 5.35 -2.08 15.35
N PHE A 225 5.38 -1.90 14.04
CA PHE A 225 4.85 -2.89 13.12
C PHE A 225 5.76 -4.12 13.05
N SER A 226 5.16 -5.29 12.81
CA SER A 226 5.92 -6.54 12.67
C SER A 226 6.59 -6.64 11.30
N ASP A 227 7.80 -7.18 11.28
CA ASP A 227 8.57 -7.47 10.06
C ASP A 227 8.39 -8.89 9.54
N THR A 228 7.85 -9.77 10.40
CA THR A 228 7.68 -11.20 10.13
C THR A 228 6.21 -11.58 9.91
N GLN A 229 5.28 -10.67 10.21
CA GLN A 229 3.84 -10.89 10.08
C GLN A 229 3.17 -9.64 9.50
N THR A 230 2.39 -9.81 8.42
CA THR A 230 1.67 -8.70 7.79
C THR A 230 0.53 -8.19 8.68
N GLY A 231 0.30 -6.88 8.68
CA GLY A 231 -0.84 -6.27 9.37
C GLY A 231 -0.86 -6.53 10.87
N ALA A 232 0.31 -6.62 11.50
CA ALA A 232 0.44 -6.87 12.94
C ALA A 232 1.31 -5.81 13.65
N VAL A 233 1.00 -5.55 14.91
CA VAL A 233 1.73 -4.63 15.80
C VAL A 233 2.30 -5.38 16.99
N SER A 234 3.52 -5.08 17.40
CA SER A 234 4.18 -5.66 18.57
C SER A 234 4.50 -4.57 19.60
N ILE A 235 4.54 -4.98 20.87
CA ILE A 235 4.94 -4.13 21.99
C ILE A 235 6.34 -4.57 22.42
N GLY A 236 7.29 -3.63 22.37
CA GLY A 236 8.63 -3.81 22.92
C GLY A 236 8.76 -3.07 24.24
N PHE A 237 9.52 -3.64 25.19
CA PHE A 237 9.89 -3.01 26.46
C PHE A 237 11.21 -3.60 26.96
N VAL A 238 11.77 -3.05 28.03
CA VAL A 238 13.01 -3.55 28.66
C VAL A 238 12.65 -4.20 29.99
N CYS A 239 13.16 -5.41 30.20
CA CYS A 239 13.11 -6.12 31.48
C CYS A 239 14.49 -6.13 32.12
N GLU A 240 14.55 -6.45 33.41
CA GLU A 240 15.78 -6.90 34.06
C GLU A 240 15.76 -8.43 34.13
N ASP A 241 16.90 -9.05 33.83
CA ASP A 241 17.10 -10.49 34.05
C ASP A 241 17.47 -10.78 35.52
N ASP A 242 17.69 -12.05 35.84
CA ASP A 242 18.01 -12.50 37.21
C ASP A 242 19.33 -11.89 37.75
N ASP A 243 20.21 -11.43 36.86
CA ASP A 243 21.48 -10.76 37.18
C ASP A 243 21.35 -9.22 37.22
N GLY A 244 20.13 -8.70 37.09
CA GLY A 244 19.83 -7.26 37.05
C GLY A 244 20.28 -6.58 35.75
N GLN A 245 20.62 -7.34 34.71
CA GLN A 245 20.96 -6.77 33.41
C GLN A 245 19.71 -6.42 32.63
N LYS A 246 19.73 -5.25 31.99
CA LYS A 246 18.64 -4.81 31.12
C LYS A 246 18.64 -5.63 29.83
N VAL A 247 17.49 -6.23 29.52
CA VAL A 247 17.28 -7.05 28.32
C VAL A 247 16.03 -6.57 27.59
N PRO A 248 16.10 -6.25 26.29
CA PRO A 248 14.93 -5.86 25.51
C PRO A 248 14.06 -7.08 25.20
N PHE A 249 12.77 -6.98 25.52
CA PHE A 249 11.75 -7.99 25.23
C PHE A 249 10.71 -7.45 24.24
N HIS A 250 10.21 -8.31 23.36
CA HIS A 250 9.16 -7.97 22.39
C HIS A 250 8.06 -9.02 22.45
N LEU A 251 6.82 -8.60 22.69
CA LEU A 251 5.67 -9.50 22.65
C LEU A 251 5.44 -10.04 21.23
N ALA A 252 4.82 -11.23 21.16
CA ALA A 252 4.29 -11.74 19.90
C ALA A 252 3.38 -10.67 19.23
N PRO A 253 3.50 -10.44 17.91
CA PRO A 253 2.70 -9.43 17.25
C PRO A 253 1.20 -9.74 17.28
N PHE A 254 0.39 -8.70 17.36
CA PHE A 254 -1.07 -8.76 17.36
C PHE A 254 -1.61 -8.34 15.99
N SER A 255 -2.33 -9.24 15.34
CA SER A 255 -3.04 -8.99 14.08
C SER A 255 -4.36 -8.26 14.32
N ILE A 256 -5.02 -7.81 13.25
CA ILE A 256 -6.38 -7.25 13.32
C ILE A 256 -7.35 -8.18 14.07
N LYS A 257 -7.26 -9.50 13.82
CA LYS A 257 -8.11 -10.50 14.49
C LYS A 257 -7.87 -10.56 16.00
N ASP A 258 -6.61 -10.43 16.42
CA ASP A 258 -6.26 -10.40 17.84
C ASP A 258 -6.78 -9.12 18.50
N LEU A 259 -6.74 -8.00 17.78
CA LEU A 259 -7.23 -6.70 18.23
C LEU A 259 -8.77 -6.60 18.20
N ASP A 260 -9.46 -7.45 17.43
CA ASP A 260 -10.91 -7.63 17.52
C ASP A 260 -11.31 -8.28 18.84
N GLN A 261 -10.51 -9.25 19.32
CA GLN A 261 -10.80 -9.94 20.58
C GLN A 261 -10.44 -9.10 21.81
N LEU A 262 -9.31 -8.40 21.76
CA LEU A 262 -8.87 -7.53 22.84
C LEU A 262 -8.10 -6.35 22.27
N SER A 263 -8.59 -5.13 22.51
CA SER A 263 -8.01 -3.92 21.95
C SER A 263 -6.56 -3.70 22.42
N LEU A 264 -5.79 -2.93 21.63
CA LEU A 264 -4.40 -2.64 21.99
C LEU A 264 -4.29 -1.92 23.34
N ALA A 265 -5.22 -0.99 23.63
CA ALA A 265 -5.27 -0.29 24.92
C ALA A 265 -5.49 -1.25 26.09
N GLN A 266 -6.43 -2.19 25.96
CA GLN A 266 -6.68 -3.20 27.00
C GLN A 266 -5.48 -4.14 27.17
N ARG A 267 -4.84 -4.56 26.07
CA ARG A 267 -3.62 -5.37 26.12
C ARG A 267 -2.52 -4.66 26.90
N ILE A 268 -2.25 -3.39 26.60
CA ILE A 268 -1.29 -2.56 27.34
C ILE A 268 -1.67 -2.50 28.82
N ALA A 269 -2.92 -2.14 29.14
CA ALA A 269 -3.38 -2.00 30.53
C ALA A 269 -3.32 -3.31 31.34
N SER A 270 -3.54 -4.45 30.67
CA SER A 270 -3.49 -5.78 31.29
C SER A 270 -2.09 -6.37 31.41
N CYS A 271 -1.10 -5.85 30.68
CA CYS A 271 0.24 -6.43 30.61
C CYS A 271 1.00 -6.15 31.91
N PRO A 272 1.31 -7.18 32.73
CA PRO A 272 1.93 -6.98 34.03
C PRO A 272 3.27 -6.22 33.95
N GLN A 273 4.06 -6.51 32.92
CA GLN A 273 5.38 -5.91 32.69
C GLN A 273 5.32 -4.42 32.34
N LEU A 274 4.16 -3.91 31.90
CA LEU A 274 3.98 -2.50 31.54
C LEU A 274 3.37 -1.68 32.67
N LYS A 275 2.89 -2.31 33.75
CA LYS A 275 2.21 -1.60 34.85
C LYS A 275 3.08 -0.61 35.59
N GLU A 276 4.40 -0.86 35.59
CA GLU A 276 5.37 -0.04 36.30
C GLU A 276 5.97 1.07 35.42
N ILE A 277 5.65 1.07 34.12
CA ILE A 277 6.04 2.12 33.18
C ILE A 277 5.01 3.25 33.30
N LYS A 278 5.43 4.38 33.87
CA LYS A 278 4.60 5.56 34.08
C LYS A 278 4.89 6.65 33.06
#